data_AF-A0A0Q7NN67-F1
#
_entry.id   AF-A0A0Q7NN67-F1
#
_cell.length_a   1.000
_cell.length_b   1.000
_cell.length_c   1.000
_cell.angle_alpha   90.00
_cell.angle_beta   90.00
_cell.angle_gamma   90.00
#
_symmetry.space_group_name_H-M   'P 1'
#
loop_
_entity.id
_entity.type
_entity.pdbx_description
1 polymer ?
#
loop_
_entity_poly.entity_id
_entity_poly.type
_entity_poly.pdbx_seq_one_letter_code
_entity_poly.pdbx_strand_id
1 'polypeptide(L)'
;MQRSSSPPGVVFGAGAYLIWGSFAAFFGLLSFASPAEVVAQRIVWTLVVVLLVLTLTGRLGNLRGIDARTWRLAAAASAALSLNWGVYVFGVTTGHIVECALGYFINPLVTVAIGVLLFRERLTRAQWVALGLGALAVVVLTVDYGRPPVIALILACSFAAYGLVKKVIRLDALPGIAAEGIVAVPFALAFLIVLMATDRSEMTSSPAHFGLMLATGPVTLLPLLLFAVAAKRVPLSTMGILQYLTPALQMAWGVAVMHEPMPASRWAGFALIWTALAVFTTDALLRARRTRQLSVAETADATTH
;
A
#
# COMPACT_ATOMS: atom_id res chain seq x y z
N MET A 1 19.02 7.66 -27.77
CA MET A 1 17.84 7.42 -28.63
C MET A 1 16.56 7.41 -27.79
N GLN A 2 15.59 8.21 -28.23
CA GLN A 2 14.15 8.29 -27.89
C GLN A 2 13.71 8.25 -26.40
N ARG A 3 13.62 9.45 -25.81
CA ARG A 3 12.65 9.74 -24.73
C ARG A 3 11.25 9.83 -25.36
N SER A 4 10.53 8.72 -25.45
CA SER A 4 9.06 8.83 -25.48
C SER A 4 8.61 8.92 -24.03
N SER A 5 8.30 10.13 -23.57
CA SER A 5 7.33 10.28 -22.50
C SER A 5 6.07 9.56 -22.99
N SER A 6 5.85 8.33 -22.55
CA SER A 6 4.66 7.59 -22.94
C SER A 6 3.52 8.06 -22.03
N PRO A 7 2.61 8.95 -22.49
CA PRO A 7 1.37 9.28 -21.77
C PRO A 7 0.64 8.05 -21.20
N PRO A 8 0.66 6.85 -21.81
CA PRO A 8 0.04 5.68 -21.19
C PRO A 8 0.61 5.33 -19.81
N GLY A 9 1.92 5.45 -19.57
CA GLY A 9 2.53 5.05 -18.30
C GLY A 9 2.05 5.89 -17.11
N VAL A 10 1.98 7.22 -17.30
CA VAL A 10 1.51 8.16 -16.27
C VAL A 10 0.02 7.96 -16.01
N VAL A 11 -0.78 7.72 -17.05
CA VAL A 11 -2.22 7.41 -16.91
C VAL A 11 -2.43 6.12 -16.13
N PHE A 12 -1.66 5.05 -16.39
CA PHE A 12 -1.72 3.82 -15.59
C PHE A 12 -1.33 4.07 -14.13
N GLY A 13 -0.28 4.85 -13.88
CA GLY A 13 0.15 5.19 -12.52
C GLY A 13 -0.90 6.01 -11.77
N ALA A 14 -1.42 7.06 -12.39
CA ALA A 14 -2.48 7.89 -11.83
C ALA A 14 -3.74 7.04 -11.56
N GLY A 15 -4.17 6.21 -12.52
CA GLY A 15 -5.29 5.30 -12.36
C GLY A 15 -5.13 4.35 -11.16
N ALA A 16 -3.93 3.80 -10.96
CA ALA A 16 -3.64 2.97 -9.78
C ALA A 16 -3.83 3.73 -8.47
N TYR A 17 -3.23 4.92 -8.34
CA TYR A 17 -3.29 5.71 -7.12
C TYR A 17 -4.66 6.36 -6.88
N LEU A 18 -5.42 6.66 -7.94
CA LEU A 18 -6.82 7.09 -7.84
C LEU A 18 -7.70 5.97 -7.28
N ILE A 19 -7.58 4.75 -7.81
CA ILE A 19 -8.34 3.59 -7.30
C ILE A 19 -7.99 3.34 -5.83
N TRP A 20 -6.70 3.36 -5.46
CA TRP A 20 -6.30 3.25 -4.05
C TRP A 20 -6.82 4.39 -3.18
N GLY A 21 -6.88 5.62 -3.68
CA GLY A 21 -7.48 6.75 -2.98
C GLY A 21 -8.98 6.54 -2.70
N SER A 22 -9.69 5.97 -3.68
CA SER A 22 -11.11 5.63 -3.57
C SER A 22 -11.42 4.45 -2.65
N PHE A 23 -10.41 3.78 -2.08
CA PHE A 23 -10.63 2.67 -1.15
C PHE A 23 -11.42 3.10 0.08
N ALA A 24 -11.20 4.30 0.61
CA ALA A 24 -11.98 4.80 1.76
C ALA A 24 -13.49 4.82 1.45
N ALA A 25 -13.87 5.21 0.23
CA ALA A 25 -15.25 5.21 -0.22
C ALA A 25 -15.79 3.79 -0.43
N PHE A 26 -15.06 2.96 -1.19
CA PHE A 26 -15.49 1.60 -1.50
C PHE A 26 -15.63 0.71 -0.26
N PHE A 27 -14.64 0.74 0.64
CA PHE A 27 -14.73 -0.03 1.89
C PHE A 27 -15.74 0.55 2.88
N GLY A 28 -16.09 1.84 2.76
CA GLY A 28 -17.25 2.41 3.45
C GLY A 28 -18.56 1.76 3.04
N LEU A 29 -18.73 1.39 1.75
CA LEU A 29 -19.93 0.66 1.27
C LEU A 29 -20.02 -0.76 1.83
N LEU A 30 -18.92 -1.30 2.36
CA LEU A 30 -18.85 -2.65 2.95
C LEU A 30 -19.10 -2.64 4.46
N SER A 31 -19.55 -1.51 5.04
CA SER A 31 -19.83 -1.38 6.47
C SER A 31 -20.98 -2.27 6.97
N PHE A 32 -21.76 -2.87 6.07
CA PHE A 32 -22.77 -3.87 6.41
C PHE A 32 -22.17 -5.16 6.97
N ALA A 33 -20.90 -5.46 6.64
CA ALA A 33 -20.22 -6.68 7.07
C ALA A 33 -19.12 -6.39 8.09
N SER A 34 -18.77 -7.40 8.87
CA SER A 34 -17.66 -7.27 9.81
C SER A 34 -16.33 -7.02 9.06
N PRO A 35 -15.38 -6.24 9.62
CA PRO A 35 -14.07 -6.02 9.02
C PRO A 35 -13.32 -7.30 8.68
N ALA A 36 -13.45 -8.31 9.54
CA ALA A 36 -12.83 -9.61 9.35
C ALA A 36 -13.45 -10.37 8.17
N GLU A 37 -14.77 -10.29 7.97
CA GLU A 37 -15.46 -10.89 6.82
C GLU A 37 -15.01 -10.23 5.52
N VAL A 38 -14.96 -8.89 5.48
CA VAL A 38 -14.49 -8.15 4.29
C VAL A 38 -13.07 -8.54 3.90
N VAL A 39 -12.16 -8.67 4.87
CA VAL A 39 -10.77 -9.09 4.62
C VAL A 39 -10.71 -10.53 4.10
N ALA A 40 -11.48 -11.44 4.70
CA ALA A 40 -11.52 -12.84 4.28
C ALA A 40 -12.07 -12.98 2.85
N GLN A 41 -13.17 -12.31 2.53
CA GLN A 41 -13.74 -12.26 1.17
C GLN A 41 -12.73 -11.68 0.18
N ARG A 42 -12.05 -10.60 0.54
CA ARG A 42 -11.04 -9.99 -0.32
C ARG A 42 -9.87 -10.93 -0.60
N ILE A 43 -9.39 -11.67 0.40
CA ILE A 43 -8.34 -12.68 0.21
C ILE A 43 -8.77 -13.73 -0.82
N VAL A 44 -9.98 -14.27 -0.67
CA VAL A 44 -10.52 -15.30 -1.57
C VAL A 44 -10.66 -14.74 -2.99
N TRP A 45 -11.37 -13.63 -3.15
CA TRP A 45 -11.65 -13.07 -4.49
C TRP A 45 -10.40 -12.49 -5.15
N THR A 46 -9.47 -11.88 -4.41
CA THR A 46 -8.18 -11.48 -4.97
C THR A 46 -7.39 -12.70 -5.45
N LEU A 47 -7.35 -13.81 -4.68
CA LEU A 47 -6.66 -15.01 -5.13
C LEU A 47 -7.31 -15.58 -6.40
N VAL A 48 -8.64 -15.67 -6.45
CA VAL A 48 -9.38 -16.15 -7.64
C VAL A 48 -8.99 -15.34 -8.86
N VAL A 49 -9.02 -14.01 -8.79
CA VAL A 49 -8.67 -13.15 -9.92
C VAL A 49 -7.19 -13.29 -10.29
N VAL A 50 -6.28 -13.37 -9.30
CA VAL A 50 -4.84 -13.56 -9.58
C VAL A 50 -4.56 -14.90 -10.26
N LEU A 51 -5.16 -15.99 -9.78
CA LEU A 51 -5.01 -17.31 -10.40
C LEU A 51 -5.61 -17.34 -11.81
N LEU A 52 -6.73 -16.65 -12.03
CA LEU A 52 -7.30 -16.49 -13.37
C LEU A 52 -6.31 -15.78 -14.29
N VAL A 53 -5.75 -14.63 -13.86
CA VAL A 53 -4.75 -13.90 -14.67
C VAL A 53 -3.49 -14.74 -14.93
N LEU A 54 -2.99 -15.48 -13.93
CA LEU A 54 -1.84 -16.38 -14.11
C LEU A 54 -2.14 -17.52 -15.09
N THR A 55 -3.36 -18.05 -15.07
CA THR A 55 -3.80 -19.10 -15.99
C THR A 55 -3.91 -18.55 -17.41
N LEU A 56 -4.57 -17.41 -17.61
CA LEU A 56 -4.73 -16.76 -18.91
C LEU A 56 -3.39 -16.29 -19.52
N THR A 57 -2.42 -15.93 -18.68
CA THR A 57 -1.07 -15.54 -19.13
C THR A 57 -0.10 -16.71 -19.26
N GLY A 58 -0.52 -17.95 -18.98
CA GLY A 58 0.34 -19.14 -19.03
C GLY A 58 1.44 -19.16 -17.96
N ARG A 59 1.35 -18.30 -16.94
CA ARG A 59 2.37 -18.13 -15.89
C ARG A 59 2.10 -18.94 -14.63
N LEU A 60 1.07 -19.78 -14.62
CA LEU A 60 0.74 -20.64 -13.49
C LEU A 60 1.88 -21.61 -13.13
N GLY A 61 2.70 -21.99 -14.12
CA GLY A 61 3.91 -22.78 -13.91
C GLY A 61 4.92 -22.13 -12.97
N ASN A 62 4.92 -20.80 -12.82
CA ASN A 62 5.82 -20.08 -11.91
C ASN A 62 5.54 -20.38 -10.42
N LEU A 63 4.38 -20.96 -10.11
CA LEU A 63 4.06 -21.45 -8.77
C LEU A 63 4.64 -22.85 -8.51
N ARG A 64 4.94 -23.60 -9.56
CA ARG A 64 5.57 -24.93 -9.47
C ARG A 64 7.07 -24.73 -9.27
N GLY A 65 7.63 -25.36 -8.24
CA GLY A 65 9.06 -25.25 -7.92
C GLY A 65 9.43 -24.10 -6.97
N ILE A 66 8.46 -23.42 -6.37
CA ILE A 66 8.73 -22.49 -5.27
C ILE A 66 9.29 -23.29 -4.08
N ASP A 67 10.45 -22.90 -3.59
CA ASP A 67 11.13 -23.55 -2.48
C ASP A 67 10.50 -23.21 -1.11
N ALA A 68 10.75 -24.06 -0.12
CA ALA A 68 10.18 -23.91 1.22
C ALA A 68 10.57 -22.59 1.91
N ARG A 69 11.74 -22.01 1.58
CA ARG A 69 12.12 -20.68 2.10
C ARG A 69 11.23 -19.58 1.53
N THR A 70 10.97 -19.61 0.23
CA THR A 70 10.09 -18.63 -0.40
C THR A 70 8.64 -18.77 0.08
N TRP A 71 8.15 -19.99 0.33
CA TRP A 71 6.83 -20.19 0.96
C TRP A 71 6.76 -19.64 2.38
N ARG A 72 7.81 -19.80 3.20
CA ARG A 72 7.86 -19.18 4.54
C ARG A 72 7.86 -17.65 4.48
N LEU A 73 8.57 -17.08 3.52
CA LEU A 73 8.54 -15.63 3.28
C LEU A 73 7.16 -15.18 2.81
N ALA A 74 6.52 -15.90 1.88
CA ALA A 74 5.16 -15.62 1.44
C ALA A 74 4.16 -15.69 2.61
N ALA A 75 4.32 -16.65 3.52
CA ALA A 75 3.51 -16.75 4.73
C ALA A 75 3.71 -15.55 5.67
N ALA A 76 4.96 -15.13 5.90
CA ALA A 76 5.26 -13.94 6.71
C ALA A 76 4.71 -12.65 6.08
N ALA A 77 4.85 -12.49 4.76
CA ALA A 77 4.26 -11.39 4.01
C ALA A 77 2.73 -11.40 4.12
N SER A 78 2.12 -12.57 3.96
CA SER A 78 0.68 -12.76 4.05
C SER A 78 0.14 -12.43 5.44
N ALA A 79 0.84 -12.84 6.51
CA ALA A 79 0.49 -12.49 7.89
C ALA A 79 0.60 -10.98 8.15
N ALA A 80 1.70 -10.35 7.73
CA ALA A 80 1.89 -8.91 7.88
C ALA A 80 0.82 -8.11 7.12
N LEU A 81 0.49 -8.54 5.90
CA LEU A 81 -0.54 -7.92 5.07
C LEU A 81 -1.95 -8.11 5.64
N SER A 82 -2.24 -9.30 6.18
CA SER A 82 -3.53 -9.60 6.83
C SER A 82 -3.72 -8.76 8.09
N LEU A 83 -2.67 -8.60 8.90
CA LEU A 83 -2.69 -7.71 10.05
C LEU A 83 -2.92 -6.24 9.64
N ASN A 84 -2.19 -5.77 8.63
CA ASN A 84 -2.34 -4.40 8.11
C ASN A 84 -3.78 -4.13 7.69
N TRP A 85 -4.34 -5.02 6.87
CA TRP A 85 -5.67 -4.82 6.33
C TRP A 85 -6.79 -5.03 7.35
N GLY A 86 -6.66 -6.00 8.26
CA GLY A 86 -7.61 -6.17 9.36
C GLY A 86 -7.73 -4.89 10.20
N VAL A 87 -6.59 -4.29 10.53
CA VAL A 87 -6.53 -3.03 11.29
C VAL A 87 -7.05 -1.85 10.47
N TYR A 88 -6.77 -1.79 9.17
CA TYR A 88 -7.30 -0.74 8.30
C TYR A 88 -8.84 -0.79 8.21
N VAL A 89 -9.41 -1.96 7.91
CA VAL A 89 -10.87 -2.09 7.80
C VAL A 89 -11.53 -1.84 9.15
N PHE A 90 -10.93 -2.33 10.25
CA PHE A 90 -11.36 -1.97 11.59
C PHE A 90 -11.35 -0.45 11.83
N GLY A 91 -10.26 0.23 11.49
CA GLY A 91 -10.17 1.69 11.66
C GLY A 91 -11.18 2.45 10.81
N VAL A 92 -11.39 2.05 9.53
CA VAL A 92 -12.37 2.70 8.65
C VAL A 92 -13.80 2.49 9.16
N THR A 93 -14.16 1.27 9.55
CA THR A 93 -15.52 0.93 10.02
C THR A 93 -15.85 1.48 11.40
N THR A 94 -14.83 1.79 12.22
CA THR A 94 -15.01 2.41 13.55
C THR A 94 -14.84 3.93 13.54
N GLY A 95 -14.74 4.57 12.37
CA GLY A 95 -14.64 6.03 12.27
C GLY A 95 -13.26 6.62 12.62
N HIS A 96 -12.19 5.82 12.52
CA HIS A 96 -10.80 6.23 12.71
C HIS A 96 -10.07 6.37 11.35
N ILE A 97 -10.73 6.86 10.29
CA ILE A 97 -10.13 6.93 8.94
C ILE A 97 -8.92 7.86 8.95
N VAL A 98 -8.97 8.94 9.74
CA VAL A 98 -7.86 9.87 9.88
C VAL A 98 -6.64 9.24 10.57
N GLU A 99 -6.84 8.38 11.57
CA GLU A 99 -5.74 7.63 12.18
C GLU A 99 -5.16 6.58 11.20
N CYS A 100 -6.01 5.96 10.37
CA CYS A 100 -5.57 5.11 9.27
C CYS A 100 -4.72 5.87 8.24
N ALA A 101 -5.19 7.04 7.79
CA ALA A 101 -4.47 7.90 6.86
C ALA A 101 -3.11 8.33 7.44
N LEU A 102 -3.09 8.70 8.72
CA LEU A 102 -1.88 9.00 9.46
C LEU A 102 -0.88 7.82 9.43
N GLY A 103 -1.36 6.60 9.67
CA GLY A 103 -0.56 5.39 9.54
C GLY A 103 0.13 5.31 8.18
N TYR A 104 -0.65 5.37 7.10
CA TYR A 104 -0.12 5.32 5.74
C TYR A 104 0.85 6.45 5.39
N PHE A 105 0.68 7.62 6.01
CA PHE A 105 1.62 8.73 5.91
C PHE A 105 2.95 8.46 6.63
N ILE A 106 2.92 7.76 7.75
CA ILE A 106 4.11 7.37 8.52
C ILE A 106 4.83 6.17 7.87
N ASN A 107 4.12 5.33 7.09
CA ASN A 107 4.69 4.13 6.46
C ASN A 107 6.04 4.35 5.77
N PRO A 108 6.25 5.37 4.91
CA PRO A 108 7.53 5.57 4.23
C PRO A 108 8.66 5.83 5.21
N LEU A 109 8.38 6.58 6.29
CA LEU A 109 9.38 6.92 7.30
C LEU A 109 9.79 5.70 8.12
N VAL A 110 8.83 4.88 8.55
CA VAL A 110 9.11 3.63 9.26
C VAL A 110 9.85 2.64 8.36
N THR A 111 9.46 2.55 7.09
CA THR A 111 10.14 1.71 6.10
C THR A 111 11.59 2.15 5.89
N VAL A 112 11.84 3.46 5.78
CA VAL A 112 13.19 4.03 5.69
C VAL A 112 13.98 3.77 6.97
N ALA A 113 13.38 3.96 8.15
CA ALA A 113 14.05 3.70 9.43
C ALA A 113 14.49 2.23 9.56
N ILE A 114 13.60 1.28 9.24
CA ILE A 114 13.95 -0.15 9.18
C ILE A 114 15.03 -0.41 8.12
N GLY A 115 14.94 0.28 6.98
CA GLY A 115 15.94 0.24 5.91
C GLY A 115 17.35 0.57 6.41
N VAL A 116 17.47 1.63 7.18
CA VAL A 116 18.73 2.08 7.78
C VAL A 116 19.24 1.11 8.84
N LEU A 117 18.37 0.65 9.73
CA LEU A 117 18.75 -0.24 10.82
C LEU A 117 19.23 -1.60 10.30
N LEU A 118 18.56 -2.17 9.30
CA LEU A 118 18.86 -3.50 8.79
C LEU A 118 19.86 -3.53 7.64
N PHE A 119 19.78 -2.59 6.69
CA PHE A 119 20.64 -2.56 5.51
C PHE A 119 21.79 -1.55 5.61
N ARG A 120 21.88 -0.79 6.71
CA ARG A 120 22.91 0.24 6.95
C ARG A 120 22.99 1.27 5.82
N GLU A 121 21.85 1.57 5.20
CA GLU A 121 21.75 2.57 4.14
C GLU A 121 22.10 3.96 4.71
N ARG A 122 22.99 4.69 4.03
CA ARG A 122 23.38 6.04 4.44
C ARG A 122 22.27 7.02 4.08
N LEU A 123 21.58 7.54 5.09
CA LEU A 123 20.58 8.58 4.89
C LEU A 123 21.22 9.91 4.52
N THR A 124 20.55 10.62 3.64
CA THR A 124 20.84 12.02 3.37
C THR A 124 20.25 12.92 4.45
N ARG A 125 20.77 14.14 4.58
CA ARG A 125 20.29 15.11 5.59
C ARG A 125 18.79 15.38 5.46
N ALA A 126 18.26 15.44 4.24
CA ALA A 126 16.82 15.67 4.01
C ALA A 126 15.95 14.47 4.43
N GLN A 127 16.42 13.23 4.29
CA GLN A 127 15.71 12.06 4.81
C GLN A 127 15.65 12.04 6.33
N TRP A 128 16.73 12.46 7.00
CA TRP A 128 16.74 12.67 8.45
C TRP A 128 15.75 13.76 8.88
N VAL A 129 15.70 14.88 8.15
CA VAL A 129 14.71 15.94 8.40
C VAL A 129 13.29 15.41 8.21
N ALA A 130 13.01 14.66 7.14
CA ALA A 130 11.70 14.06 6.91
C ALA A 130 11.29 13.07 8.02
N LEU A 131 12.22 12.25 8.49
CA LEU A 131 12.00 11.33 9.61
C LEU A 131 11.69 12.09 10.90
N GLY A 132 12.43 13.17 11.19
CA GLY A 132 12.20 14.03 12.35
C GLY A 132 10.84 14.74 12.29
N LEU A 133 10.45 15.26 11.12
CA LEU A 133 9.15 15.90 10.93
C LEU A 133 7.98 14.92 11.10
N GLY A 134 8.11 13.68 10.61
CA GLY A 134 7.09 12.67 10.83
C GLY A 134 7.01 12.22 12.29
N ALA A 135 8.15 12.02 12.96
CA ALA A 135 8.17 11.73 14.39
C ALA A 135 7.49 12.86 15.19
N LEU A 136 7.75 14.12 14.85
CA LEU A 136 7.08 15.27 15.45
C LEU A 136 5.57 15.25 15.21
N ALA A 137 5.12 14.91 14.00
CA ALA A 137 3.70 14.78 13.70
C ALA A 137 3.03 13.69 14.57
N VAL A 138 3.68 12.54 14.77
CA VAL A 138 3.19 11.49 15.68
C VAL A 138 3.08 12.01 17.12
N VAL A 139 4.08 12.74 17.61
CA VAL A 139 4.08 13.31 18.97
C VAL A 139 2.95 14.31 19.14
N VAL A 140 2.80 15.27 18.21
CA VAL A 140 1.73 16.28 18.24
C VAL A 140 0.36 15.61 18.31
N LEU A 141 0.13 14.57 17.50
CA LEU A 141 -1.13 13.84 17.49
C LEU A 141 -1.32 13.00 18.75
N THR A 142 -0.26 12.39 19.28
CA THR A 142 -0.31 11.62 20.54
C THR A 142 -0.71 12.49 21.72
N VAL A 143 -0.14 13.70 21.81
CA VAL A 143 -0.45 14.67 22.86
C VAL A 143 -1.91 15.12 22.74
N ASP A 144 -2.39 15.40 21.52
CA ASP A 144 -3.77 15.84 21.30
C ASP A 144 -4.81 14.74 21.56
N TYR A 145 -4.56 13.52 21.09
CA TYR A 145 -5.46 12.39 21.33
C TYR A 145 -5.46 11.94 22.80
N GLY A 146 -4.48 12.37 23.60
CA GLY A 146 -4.26 11.87 24.96
C GLY A 146 -3.88 10.38 25.03
N ARG A 147 -3.68 9.74 23.87
CA ARG A 147 -3.31 8.33 23.70
C ARG A 147 -2.45 8.17 22.45
N PRO A 148 -1.52 7.22 22.43
CA PRO A 148 -0.72 6.94 21.23
C PRO A 148 -1.61 6.47 20.07
N PRO A 149 -1.29 6.84 18.81
CA PRO A 149 -2.06 6.43 17.64
C PRO A 149 -1.74 4.98 17.26
N VAL A 150 -2.29 4.03 18.03
CA VAL A 150 -2.00 2.60 17.92
C VAL A 150 -2.36 2.05 16.55
N ILE A 151 -3.47 2.49 15.94
CA ILE A 151 -3.88 2.04 14.61
C ILE A 151 -2.83 2.45 13.59
N ALA A 152 -2.40 3.73 13.64
CA ALA A 152 -1.38 4.26 12.73
C ALA A 152 -0.05 3.50 12.85
N LEU A 153 0.38 3.21 14.09
CA LEU A 153 1.64 2.50 14.36
C LEU A 153 1.58 1.04 13.88
N ILE A 154 0.48 0.32 14.14
CA ILE A 154 0.34 -1.06 13.66
C ILE A 154 0.34 -1.09 12.14
N LEU A 155 -0.39 -0.17 11.49
CA LEU A 155 -0.38 -0.05 10.02
C LEU A 155 1.03 0.21 9.48
N ALA A 156 1.78 1.13 10.09
CA ALA A 156 3.13 1.45 9.66
C ALA A 156 4.13 0.29 9.84
N CYS A 157 4.13 -0.33 11.01
CA CYS A 157 5.04 -1.44 11.30
C CYS A 157 4.72 -2.69 10.46
N SER A 158 3.44 -3.04 10.33
CA SER A 158 3.02 -4.19 9.51
C SER A 158 3.33 -4.00 8.02
N PHE A 159 3.11 -2.79 7.49
CA PHE A 159 3.46 -2.48 6.11
C PHE A 159 4.96 -2.48 5.87
N ALA A 160 5.75 -1.95 6.81
CA ALA A 160 7.19 -1.95 6.69
C ALA A 160 7.78 -3.38 6.79
N ALA A 161 7.22 -4.24 7.65
CA ALA A 161 7.56 -5.66 7.70
C ALA A 161 7.22 -6.38 6.38
N TYR A 162 6.03 -6.11 5.82
CA TYR A 162 5.65 -6.60 4.49
C TYR A 162 6.66 -6.16 3.42
N GLY A 163 7.00 -4.87 3.37
CA GLY A 163 7.97 -4.31 2.43
C GLY A 163 9.36 -4.95 2.55
N LEU A 164 9.80 -5.22 3.79
CA LEU A 164 11.06 -5.93 4.06
C LEU A 164 11.04 -7.35 3.46
N VAL A 165 9.97 -8.11 3.68
CA VAL A 165 9.82 -9.44 3.11
C VAL A 165 9.81 -9.38 1.58
N LYS A 166 9.09 -8.42 1.00
CA LYS A 166 9.03 -8.22 -0.47
C LYS A 166 10.38 -7.82 -1.08
N LYS A 167 11.26 -7.18 -0.31
CA LYS A 167 12.64 -6.86 -0.75
C LYS A 167 13.52 -8.12 -0.83
N VAL A 168 13.24 -9.16 -0.04
CA VAL A 168 14.07 -10.38 0.04
C VAL A 168 13.48 -11.54 -0.77
N ILE A 169 12.16 -11.59 -0.95
CA ILE A 169 11.49 -12.68 -1.67
C ILE A 169 11.86 -12.66 -3.16
N ARG A 170 12.22 -13.82 -3.71
CA ARG A 170 12.61 -13.99 -5.12
C ARG A 170 11.42 -14.40 -5.99
N LEU A 171 10.34 -13.64 -5.91
CA LEU A 171 9.15 -13.85 -6.74
C LEU A 171 8.78 -12.56 -7.45
N ASP A 172 8.37 -12.70 -8.71
CA ASP A 172 7.68 -11.63 -9.42
C ASP A 172 6.40 -11.23 -8.68
N ALA A 173 5.96 -9.99 -8.86
CA ALA A 173 4.83 -9.42 -8.12
C ALA A 173 3.56 -10.31 -8.17
N LEU A 174 3.18 -10.80 -9.36
CA LEU A 174 1.93 -11.54 -9.54
C LEU A 174 1.98 -12.97 -8.96
N PRO A 175 3.01 -13.82 -9.24
CA PRO A 175 3.20 -15.08 -8.52
C PRO A 175 3.39 -14.89 -7.00
N GLY A 176 4.03 -13.81 -6.56
CA GLY A 176 4.19 -13.50 -5.14
C GLY A 176 2.86 -13.25 -4.42
N ILE A 177 1.98 -12.44 -5.03
CA ILE A 177 0.61 -12.22 -4.50
C ILE A 177 -0.20 -13.52 -4.50
N ALA A 178 -0.05 -14.35 -5.54
CA ALA A 178 -0.71 -15.66 -5.58
C ALA A 178 -0.23 -16.56 -4.43
N ALA A 179 1.09 -16.62 -4.18
CA ALA A 179 1.64 -17.39 -3.08
C ALA A 179 1.15 -16.88 -1.71
N GLU A 180 1.16 -15.57 -1.49
CA GLU A 180 0.61 -14.95 -0.28
C GLU A 180 -0.89 -15.30 -0.09
N GLY A 181 -1.66 -15.26 -1.17
CA GLY A 181 -3.08 -15.60 -1.19
C GLY A 181 -3.33 -17.09 -0.95
N ILE A 182 -2.53 -17.98 -1.53
CA ILE A 182 -2.62 -19.44 -1.31
C ILE A 182 -2.38 -19.78 0.16
N VAL A 183 -1.43 -19.10 0.82
CA VAL A 183 -1.21 -19.28 2.26
C VAL A 183 -2.38 -18.76 3.09
N ALA A 184 -2.96 -17.62 2.72
CA ALA A 184 -4.05 -17.00 3.48
C ALA A 184 -5.41 -17.68 3.29
N VAL A 185 -5.68 -18.21 2.10
CA VAL A 185 -6.99 -18.75 1.73
C VAL A 185 -7.52 -19.84 2.66
N PRO A 186 -6.76 -20.84 3.15
CA PRO A 186 -7.32 -21.83 4.09
C PRO A 186 -7.85 -21.17 5.37
N PHE A 187 -7.17 -20.15 5.90
CA PHE A 187 -7.62 -19.41 7.08
C PHE A 187 -8.83 -18.54 6.78
N ALA A 188 -8.83 -17.86 5.62
CA ALA A 188 -9.97 -17.05 5.17
C ALA A 188 -11.22 -17.91 4.96
N LEU A 189 -11.09 -19.06 4.29
CA LEU A 189 -12.20 -19.99 4.07
C LEU A 189 -12.70 -20.60 5.38
N ALA A 190 -11.80 -21.02 6.29
CA ALA A 190 -12.22 -21.52 7.61
C ALA A 190 -13.04 -20.47 8.38
N PHE A 191 -12.58 -19.22 8.38
CA PHE A 191 -13.30 -18.11 9.01
C PHE A 191 -14.67 -17.85 8.35
N LEU A 192 -14.74 -17.84 7.01
CA LEU A 192 -15.99 -17.67 6.29
C LEU A 192 -16.97 -18.83 6.53
N ILE A 193 -16.48 -20.08 6.60
CA ILE A 193 -17.29 -21.24 6.93
C ILE A 193 -17.89 -21.10 8.33
N VAL A 194 -17.11 -20.65 9.32
CA VAL A 194 -17.62 -20.37 10.67
C VAL A 194 -18.67 -19.26 10.67
N LEU A 195 -18.46 -18.19 9.92
CA LEU A 195 -19.46 -17.11 9.77
C LEU A 195 -20.76 -17.62 9.15
N MET A 196 -20.68 -18.42 8.09
CA MET A 196 -21.85 -19.03 7.45
C MET A 196 -22.54 -20.02 8.39
N ALA A 197 -21.79 -20.84 9.12
CA ALA A 197 -22.35 -21.82 10.07
C ALA A 197 -22.96 -21.18 11.32
N THR A 198 -22.64 -19.92 11.61
CA THR A 198 -23.19 -19.16 12.76
C THR A 198 -24.23 -18.12 12.36
N ASP A 199 -24.66 -18.11 11.08
CA ASP A 199 -25.58 -17.11 10.50
C ASP A 199 -25.13 -15.66 10.73
N ARG A 200 -23.81 -15.44 10.78
CA ARG A 200 -23.17 -14.11 10.93
C ARG A 200 -22.57 -13.59 9.64
N SER A 201 -22.68 -14.36 8.56
CA SER A 201 -22.18 -13.99 7.23
C SER A 201 -23.15 -13.01 6.57
N GLU A 202 -22.71 -11.78 6.36
CA GLU A 202 -23.52 -10.75 5.71
C GLU A 202 -23.41 -10.81 4.17
N MET A 203 -22.47 -11.58 3.62
CA MET A 203 -22.30 -11.75 2.17
C MET A 203 -23.60 -12.17 1.44
N THR A 204 -24.38 -13.08 2.04
CA THR A 204 -25.57 -13.67 1.40
C THR A 204 -26.87 -12.94 1.75
N SER A 205 -26.81 -11.84 2.50
CA SER A 205 -28.00 -11.09 2.92
C SER A 205 -28.68 -10.35 1.76
N SER A 206 -27.96 -10.05 0.67
CA SER A 206 -28.51 -9.43 -0.54
C SER A 206 -27.64 -9.69 -1.77
N PRO A 207 -28.21 -9.80 -3.00
CA PRO A 207 -27.44 -9.84 -4.24
C PRO A 207 -26.48 -8.64 -4.39
N ALA A 208 -26.85 -7.48 -3.85
CA ALA A 208 -25.99 -6.29 -3.85
C ALA A 208 -24.77 -6.47 -2.94
N HIS A 209 -24.95 -7.02 -1.74
CA HIS A 209 -23.87 -7.31 -0.79
C HIS A 209 -22.92 -8.36 -1.36
N PHE A 210 -23.45 -9.42 -1.97
CA PHE A 210 -22.64 -10.41 -2.68
C PHE A 210 -21.82 -9.77 -3.81
N GLY A 211 -22.44 -8.92 -4.63
CA GLY A 211 -21.76 -8.20 -5.71
C GLY A 211 -20.62 -7.30 -5.21
N LEU A 212 -20.84 -6.57 -4.11
CA LEU A 212 -19.81 -5.74 -3.47
C LEU A 212 -18.66 -6.59 -2.91
N MET A 213 -18.97 -7.71 -2.26
CA MET A 213 -17.97 -8.66 -1.74
C MET A 213 -17.13 -9.27 -2.86
N LEU A 214 -17.75 -9.68 -3.96
CA LEU A 214 -17.07 -10.17 -5.16
C LEU A 214 -16.14 -9.10 -5.76
N ALA A 215 -16.61 -7.84 -5.82
CA ALA A 215 -15.85 -6.72 -6.36
C ALA A 215 -14.58 -6.39 -5.54
N THR A 216 -14.50 -6.77 -4.27
CA THR A 216 -13.29 -6.56 -3.44
C THR A 216 -12.04 -7.17 -4.08
N GLY A 217 -12.17 -8.32 -4.76
CA GLY A 217 -11.07 -8.98 -5.45
C GLY A 217 -10.49 -8.15 -6.60
N PRO A 218 -11.28 -7.86 -7.65
CA PRO A 218 -10.87 -7.00 -8.76
C PRO A 218 -10.42 -5.60 -8.33
N VAL A 219 -11.13 -4.95 -7.41
CA VAL A 219 -10.79 -3.60 -6.90
C VAL A 219 -9.41 -3.59 -6.24
N THR A 220 -9.01 -4.70 -5.61
CA THR A 220 -7.68 -4.84 -5.01
C THR A 220 -6.59 -5.12 -6.04
N LEU A 221 -6.86 -6.01 -7.01
CA LEU A 221 -5.85 -6.44 -7.98
C LEU A 221 -5.59 -5.41 -9.08
N LEU A 222 -6.64 -4.74 -9.56
CA LEU A 222 -6.55 -3.79 -10.66
C LEU A 222 -5.48 -2.70 -10.44
N PRO A 223 -5.43 -1.97 -9.30
CA PRO A 223 -4.40 -0.96 -9.07
C PRO A 223 -3.00 -1.56 -9.05
N LEU A 224 -2.83 -2.80 -8.58
CA LEU A 224 -1.53 -3.49 -8.61
C LEU A 224 -1.05 -3.78 -10.04
N LEU A 225 -1.96 -4.19 -10.92
CA LEU A 225 -1.65 -4.41 -12.34
C LEU A 225 -1.31 -3.09 -13.05
N LEU A 226 -2.12 -2.05 -12.84
CA LEU A 226 -1.88 -0.71 -13.39
C LEU A 226 -0.54 -0.14 -12.90
N PHE A 227 -0.27 -0.27 -11.60
CA PHE A 227 0.99 0.14 -10.99
C PHE A 227 2.18 -0.64 -11.58
N ALA A 228 2.07 -1.95 -11.74
CA ALA A 228 3.15 -2.76 -12.31
C ALA A 228 3.47 -2.37 -13.76
N VAL A 229 2.47 -1.99 -14.55
CA VAL A 229 2.66 -1.46 -15.91
C VAL A 229 3.30 -0.07 -15.85
N ALA A 230 2.81 0.81 -14.97
CA ALA A 230 3.32 2.17 -14.81
C ALA A 230 4.78 2.20 -14.34
N ALA A 231 5.13 1.39 -13.33
CA ALA A 231 6.46 1.30 -12.75
C ALA A 231 7.55 0.89 -13.76
N LYS A 232 7.19 0.14 -14.81
CA LYS A 232 8.10 -0.22 -15.90
C LYS A 232 8.23 0.85 -16.98
N ARG A 233 7.28 1.78 -17.07
CA ARG A 233 7.16 2.77 -18.16
C ARG A 233 7.45 4.20 -17.72
N VAL A 234 7.48 4.44 -16.42
CA VAL A 234 7.58 5.78 -15.85
C VAL A 234 8.76 5.83 -14.89
N PRO A 235 9.56 6.92 -14.88
CA PRO A 235 10.60 7.12 -13.88
C PRO A 235 10.06 7.01 -12.44
N LEU A 236 10.84 6.39 -11.54
CA LEU A 236 10.49 6.24 -10.12
C LEU A 236 10.16 7.58 -9.45
N SER A 237 10.84 8.65 -9.87
CA SER A 237 10.56 10.03 -9.48
C SER A 237 9.10 10.44 -9.69
N THR A 238 8.54 10.14 -10.87
CA THR A 238 7.16 10.46 -11.20
C THR A 238 6.19 9.53 -10.46
N MET A 239 6.54 8.25 -10.28
CA MET A 239 5.75 7.33 -9.46
C MET A 239 5.61 7.84 -8.02
N GLY A 240 6.70 8.35 -7.43
CA GLY A 240 6.69 8.95 -6.10
C GLY A 240 5.79 10.18 -5.98
N ILE A 241 5.70 11.02 -7.02
CA ILE A 241 4.78 12.16 -7.06
C ILE A 241 3.33 11.69 -7.14
N LEU A 242 3.04 10.71 -8.01
CA LEU A 242 1.68 10.19 -8.19
C LEU A 242 1.15 9.51 -6.92
N GLN A 243 2.04 8.95 -6.10
CA GLN A 243 1.67 8.33 -4.82
C GLN A 243 0.96 9.28 -3.86
N TYR A 244 1.15 10.59 -4.00
CA TYR A 244 0.51 11.59 -3.14
C TYR A 244 -0.98 11.75 -3.40
N LEU A 245 -1.48 11.27 -4.54
CA LEU A 245 -2.91 11.25 -4.84
C LEU A 245 -3.69 10.42 -3.82
N THR A 246 -3.17 9.25 -3.44
CA THR A 246 -3.87 8.32 -2.55
C THR A 246 -4.18 8.94 -1.17
N PRO A 247 -3.20 9.40 -0.38
CA PRO A 247 -3.50 9.96 0.93
C PRO A 247 -4.23 11.31 0.85
N ALA A 248 -4.05 12.10 -0.22
CA ALA A 248 -4.84 13.31 -0.44
C ALA A 248 -6.32 12.99 -0.63
N LEU A 249 -6.65 11.98 -1.43
CA LEU A 249 -8.03 11.54 -1.67
C LEU A 249 -8.66 10.93 -0.41
N GLN A 250 -7.91 10.12 0.34
CA GLN A 250 -8.40 9.55 1.60
C GLN A 250 -8.69 10.63 2.64
N MET A 251 -7.81 11.64 2.75
CA MET A 251 -8.03 12.79 3.63
C MET A 251 -9.25 13.60 3.16
N ALA A 252 -9.37 13.89 1.86
CA ALA A 252 -10.52 14.59 1.31
C ALA A 252 -11.83 13.83 1.60
N TRP A 253 -11.85 12.51 1.48
CA TRP A 253 -12.99 11.69 1.82
C TRP A 253 -13.34 11.76 3.32
N GLY A 254 -12.35 11.59 4.21
CA GLY A 254 -12.54 11.65 5.66
C GLY A 254 -13.09 13.00 6.14
N VAL A 255 -12.59 14.11 5.57
CA VAL A 255 -13.01 15.46 5.95
C VAL A 255 -14.32 15.86 5.29
N ALA A 256 -14.43 15.72 3.97
CA ALA A 256 -15.55 16.29 3.21
C ALA A 256 -16.79 15.38 3.17
N VAL A 257 -16.63 14.06 3.29
CA VAL A 257 -17.74 13.09 3.20
C VAL A 257 -18.07 12.52 4.57
N MET A 258 -17.06 12.08 5.33
CA MET A 258 -17.26 11.50 6.65
C MET A 258 -17.38 12.54 7.77
N HIS A 259 -17.13 13.82 7.46
CA HIS A 259 -17.23 14.95 8.40
C HIS A 259 -16.44 14.71 9.70
N GLU A 260 -15.28 14.05 9.61
CA GLU A 260 -14.47 13.76 10.79
C GLU A 260 -14.00 15.06 11.47
N PRO A 261 -14.01 15.15 12.81
CA PRO A 261 -13.57 16.34 13.52
C PRO A 261 -12.11 16.66 13.16
N MET A 262 -11.85 17.90 12.75
CA MET A 262 -10.51 18.37 12.40
C MET A 262 -10.05 19.47 13.37
N PRO A 263 -9.68 19.12 14.61
CA PRO A 263 -9.04 20.07 15.52
C PRO A 263 -7.70 20.56 14.94
N ALA A 264 -7.23 21.72 15.43
CA ALA A 264 -6.03 22.39 14.93
C ALA A 264 -4.78 21.48 14.97
N SER A 265 -4.70 20.60 15.96
CA SER A 265 -3.71 19.54 16.11
C SER A 265 -3.64 18.58 14.90
N ARG A 266 -4.78 18.11 14.40
CA ARG A 266 -4.85 17.21 13.23
C ARG A 266 -4.40 17.93 11.97
N TRP A 267 -4.82 19.18 11.79
CA TRP A 267 -4.32 20.03 10.69
C TRP A 267 -2.81 20.24 10.76
N ALA A 268 -2.28 20.53 11.96
CA ALA A 268 -0.85 20.70 12.16
C ALA A 268 -0.07 19.41 11.85
N GLY A 269 -0.57 18.25 12.31
CA GLY A 269 0.01 16.93 12.01
C GLY A 269 0.06 16.65 10.51
N PHE A 270 -1.04 16.90 9.79
CA PHE A 270 -1.07 16.75 8.33
C PHE A 270 -0.11 17.71 7.63
N ALA A 271 -0.07 18.99 8.02
CA ALA A 271 0.83 19.96 7.42
C ALA A 271 2.31 19.56 7.59
N LEU A 272 2.68 19.08 8.78
CA LEU A 272 4.03 18.55 9.07
C LEU A 272 4.37 17.37 8.17
N ILE A 273 3.45 16.43 8.00
CA ILE A 273 3.61 15.24 7.17
C ILE A 273 3.75 15.61 5.69
N TRP A 274 2.86 16.47 5.18
CA TRP A 274 2.94 16.96 3.79
C TRP A 274 4.27 17.65 3.53
N THR A 275 4.76 18.42 4.51
CA THR A 275 6.08 19.06 4.44
C THR A 275 7.21 18.02 4.44
N ALA A 276 7.18 17.05 5.35
CA ALA A 276 8.17 15.96 5.42
C ALA A 276 8.26 15.21 4.09
N LEU A 277 7.09 14.95 3.50
CA LEU A 277 6.92 14.21 2.28
C LEU A 277 7.43 15.00 1.07
N ALA A 278 7.10 16.29 0.99
CA ALA A 278 7.63 17.21 -0.03
C ALA A 278 9.16 17.31 0.04
N VAL A 279 9.74 17.46 1.24
CA VAL A 279 11.19 17.48 1.46
C VAL A 279 11.82 16.16 1.00
N PHE A 280 11.26 15.01 1.39
CA PHE A 280 11.77 13.70 0.99
C PHE A 280 11.77 13.51 -0.54
N THR A 281 10.67 13.86 -1.21
CA THR A 281 10.57 13.66 -2.66
C THR A 281 11.38 14.67 -3.44
N THR A 282 11.37 15.95 -3.08
CA THR A 282 12.23 16.94 -3.75
C THR A 282 13.70 16.53 -3.73
N ASP A 283 14.18 16.05 -2.58
CA ASP A 283 15.53 15.55 -2.41
C ASP A 283 15.80 14.26 -3.22
N ALA A 284 14.86 13.31 -3.25
CA ALA A 284 14.95 12.13 -4.10
C ALA A 284 14.99 12.48 -5.61
N LEU A 285 14.19 13.47 -6.04
CA LEU A 285 14.14 13.97 -7.41
C LEU A 285 15.45 14.65 -7.81
N LEU A 286 15.99 15.50 -6.94
CA LEU A 286 17.24 16.21 -7.19
C LEU A 286 18.42 15.25 -7.29
N ARG A 287 18.48 14.21 -6.45
CA ARG A 287 19.48 13.14 -6.57
C ARG A 287 19.38 12.38 -7.88
N ALA A 288 18.18 11.92 -8.23
CA ALA A 288 17.95 11.19 -9.48
C ALA A 288 18.38 12.01 -10.71
N ARG A 289 18.19 13.35 -10.69
CA ARG A 289 18.66 14.25 -11.73
C ARG A 289 20.19 14.35 -11.78
N ARG A 290 20.85 14.50 -10.64
CA ARG A 290 22.33 14.58 -10.55
C ARG A 290 23.01 13.29 -11.03
N THR A 291 22.55 12.13 -10.58
CA THR A 291 23.09 10.83 -11.03
C THR A 291 22.92 10.63 -12.54
N ARG A 292 21.81 11.10 -13.11
CA ARG A 292 21.57 11.04 -14.56
C ARG A 292 22.49 11.98 -15.34
N GLN A 293 22.77 13.17 -14.83
CA GLN A 293 23.69 14.11 -15.48
C GLN A 293 25.13 13.58 -15.51
N LEU A 294 25.58 12.95 -14.42
CA LEU A 294 26.90 12.32 -14.34
C LEU A 294 27.04 11.15 -15.33
N SER A 295 26.05 10.26 -15.42
CA SER A 295 26.03 9.15 -16.38
C SER A 295 26.05 9.61 -17.84
N VAL A 296 25.40 10.72 -18.17
CA VAL A 296 25.40 11.30 -19.52
C VAL A 296 26.73 11.95 -19.86
N ALA A 297 27.39 12.58 -18.89
CA ALA A 297 28.73 13.15 -19.07
C ALA A 297 29.79 12.05 -19.32
N GLU A 298 29.76 10.96 -18.55
CA GLU A 298 30.67 9.81 -18.72
C GLU A 298 30.48 9.10 -20.07
N THR A 299 29.24 8.98 -20.56
CA THR A 299 28.99 8.39 -21.89
C THR A 299 29.40 9.30 -23.03
N ALA A 300 29.34 10.63 -22.85
CA ALA A 300 29.82 11.58 -23.85
C ALA A 300 31.35 11.54 -23.98
N ASP A 301 32.09 11.49 -22.87
CA ASP A 301 33.56 11.35 -22.88
C ASP A 301 34.00 10.03 -23.51
N ALA A 302 33.30 8.91 -23.23
CA ALA A 302 33.63 7.60 -23.78
C ALA A 302 33.41 7.46 -25.31
N THR A 303 32.59 8.33 -25.92
CA THR A 303 32.38 8.36 -27.38
C THR A 303 33.30 9.32 -28.12
N THR A 304 34.10 10.12 -27.41
CA THR A 304 34.99 11.14 -27.99
C THR A 304 36.45 10.66 -28.11
N HIS A 305 36.72 9.41 -27.72
CA HIS A 305 37.99 8.69 -27.89
C HIS A 305 37.80 7.49 -28.84
#